data_AF-A0A815HU95-F1
#
_entry.id   AF-A0A815HU95-F1
#
_cell.length_a   1.000
_cell.length_b   1.000
_cell.length_c   1.000
_cell.angle_alpha   90.00
_cell.angle_beta   90.00
_cell.angle_gamma   90.00
#
_symmetry.space_group_name_H-M   'P 1'
#
loop_
_entity.id
_entity.type
_entity.pdbx_description
1 polymer ?
#
loop_
_entity_poly.entity_id
_entity_poly.type
_entity_poly.pdbx_seq_one_letter_code
_entity_poly.pdbx_strand_id
1 'polypeptide(L)'
;MREALRKITPVIPSSVIFDIPETYQQTFSNERFLLVDLFMTHGKDRVLVCSSDQHLELLFESETIFMDGTFDTTPANFKQV
;
A
#
# COMPACT_ATOMS: atom_id res chain seq x y z
N MET A 1 0.30 30.76 38.39
CA MET A 1 -0.39 30.40 37.13
C MET A 1 0.27 29.15 36.59
N ARG A 2 -0.45 28.02 36.49
CA ARG A 2 0.05 26.80 35.84
C ARG A 2 -0.34 26.87 34.36
N GLU A 3 0.63 27.01 33.47
CA GLU A 3 0.41 26.90 32.03
C GLU A 3 0.03 25.45 31.71
N ALA A 4 -1.15 25.27 31.10
CA ALA A 4 -1.58 23.96 30.63
C ALA A 4 -0.71 23.57 29.42
N LEU A 5 0.02 22.46 29.54
CA LEU A 5 0.74 21.84 28.43
C LEU A 5 -0.27 21.59 27.30
N ARG A 6 -0.10 22.28 26.17
CA ARG A 6 -0.86 22.00 24.93
C ARG A 6 -0.70 20.51 24.64
N LYS A 7 -1.79 19.75 24.70
CA LYS A 7 -1.84 18.37 24.21
C LYS A 7 -1.41 18.40 22.75
N ILE A 8 -0.24 17.85 22.45
CA ILE A 8 0.21 17.60 21.09
C ILE A 8 -0.59 16.39 20.62
N THR A 9 -1.78 16.64 20.08
CA THR A 9 -2.55 15.57 19.42
C THR A 9 -1.80 15.19 18.14
N PRO A 10 -1.37 13.93 17.97
CA PRO A 10 -0.74 13.52 16.73
C PRO A 10 -1.74 13.71 15.58
N VAL A 11 -1.23 14.18 14.44
CA VAL A 11 -2.02 14.35 13.22
C VAL A 11 -2.56 12.98 12.84
N ILE A 12 -3.88 12.87 12.70
CA ILE A 12 -4.51 11.70 12.11
C ILE A 12 -3.89 11.60 10.71
N PRO A 13 -3.18 10.51 10.37
CA PRO A 13 -2.58 10.44 9.05
C PRO A 13 -3.70 10.51 7.98
N SER A 14 -3.37 10.77 6.74
CA SER A 14 -4.39 10.81 5.71
C SER A 14 -3.80 10.18 4.48
N SER A 15 -4.51 9.22 3.90
CA SER A 15 -4.13 8.65 2.62
C SER A 15 -4.05 9.79 1.61
N VAL A 16 -2.84 10.10 1.17
CA VAL A 16 -2.62 11.10 0.12
C VAL A 16 -2.71 10.37 -1.21
N ILE A 17 -3.52 10.90 -2.12
CA ILE A 17 -3.54 10.46 -3.51
C ILE A 17 -2.40 11.19 -4.22
N PHE A 18 -1.47 10.43 -4.78
CA PHE A 18 -0.33 10.98 -5.51
C PHE A 18 0.06 10.04 -6.66
N ASP A 19 0.65 10.62 -7.71
CA ASP A 19 1.24 9.85 -8.79
C ASP A 19 2.51 9.15 -8.30
N ILE A 20 2.60 7.83 -8.47
CA ILE A 20 3.77 7.07 -8.03
C ILE A 20 4.93 7.40 -8.97
N PRO A 21 6.07 7.92 -8.47
CA PRO A 21 7.22 8.21 -9.32
C PRO A 21 7.76 6.96 -10.00
N GLU A 22 8.25 7.09 -11.24
CA GLU A 22 8.72 5.97 -12.07
C GLU A 22 9.76 5.09 -11.37
N THR A 23 10.65 5.69 -10.58
CA THR A 23 11.67 4.97 -9.80
C THR A 23 11.09 4.00 -8.78
N TYR A 24 9.85 4.21 -8.33
CA TYR A 24 9.14 3.31 -7.41
C TYR A 24 8.24 2.31 -8.14
N GLN A 25 8.10 2.41 -9.47
CA GLN A 25 7.35 1.47 -10.28
C GLN A 25 8.20 0.27 -10.74
N GLN A 26 9.50 0.30 -10.42
CA GLN A 26 10.51 -0.65 -10.88
C GLN A 26 11.26 -1.29 -9.71
N THR A 27 11.84 -2.47 -9.93
CA THR A 27 12.78 -3.11 -9.00
C THR A 27 14.15 -2.40 -9.02
N PHE A 28 15.04 -2.77 -8.09
CA PHE A 28 16.45 -2.31 -8.14
C PHE A 28 17.22 -2.79 -9.38
N SER A 29 16.71 -3.79 -10.10
CA SER A 29 17.25 -4.26 -11.38
C SER A 29 16.61 -3.56 -12.59
N ASN A 30 15.81 -2.50 -12.39
CA ASN A 30 15.03 -1.79 -13.41
C ASN A 30 13.98 -2.66 -14.12
N GLU A 31 13.48 -3.71 -13.45
CA GLU A 31 12.37 -4.51 -13.97
C GLU A 31 11.03 -3.90 -13.55
N ARG A 32 10.01 -4.01 -14.39
CA ARG A 32 8.66 -3.53 -14.05
C ARG A 32 8.13 -4.29 -12.83
N PHE A 33 7.67 -3.53 -11.83
CA PHE A 33 7.13 -4.08 -10.59
C PHE A 33 5.69 -3.62 -10.31
N LEU A 34 5.36 -2.35 -10.58
CA LEU A 34 3.99 -1.88 -10.51
C LEU A 34 3.26 -2.28 -11.81
N LEU A 35 2.31 -3.20 -11.68
CA LEU A 35 1.55 -3.73 -12.82
C LEU A 35 0.23 -3.03 -13.04
N VAL A 36 -0.45 -2.69 -11.94
CA VAL A 36 -1.76 -2.06 -11.95
C VAL A 36 -1.76 -0.92 -10.95
N ASP A 37 -2.26 0.22 -11.41
CA ASP A 37 -2.56 1.39 -10.61
C ASP A 37 -3.93 1.93 -11.04
N LEU A 38 -4.96 1.63 -10.26
CA LEU A 38 -6.34 1.94 -10.59
C LEU A 38 -7.00 2.73 -9.47
N PHE A 39 -7.56 3.89 -9.82
CA PHE A 39 -8.47 4.61 -8.96
C PHE A 39 -9.88 4.05 -9.11
N MET A 40 -10.45 3.56 -8.01
CA MET A 40 -11.83 3.07 -7.97
C MET A 40 -12.82 4.25 -7.97
N THR A 41 -14.10 3.97 -8.25
CA THR A 41 -15.17 4.98 -8.26
C THR A 41 -15.18 5.82 -6.99
N HIS A 42 -15.34 7.14 -7.16
CA HIS A 42 -15.22 8.18 -6.13
C HIS A 42 -13.79 8.57 -5.69
N GLY A 43 -12.75 7.98 -6.29
CA GLY A 43 -11.36 8.42 -6.12
C GLY A 43 -10.80 8.25 -4.71
N LYS A 44 -11.55 7.65 -3.79
CA LYS A 44 -11.12 7.42 -2.40
C LYS A 44 -10.31 6.14 -2.25
N ASP A 45 -10.54 5.16 -3.13
CA ASP A 45 -9.85 3.88 -3.08
C ASP A 45 -8.95 3.74 -4.31
N ARG A 46 -7.74 3.21 -4.07
CA ARG A 46 -6.72 2.97 -5.08
C ARG A 46 -6.29 1.51 -4.98
N VAL A 47 -6.36 0.79 -6.09
CA VAL A 47 -5.89 -0.58 -6.20
C VAL A 47 -4.50 -0.55 -6.81
N LEU A 48 -3.53 -1.08 -6.08
CA LEU A 48 -2.17 -1.30 -6.54
C LEU A 48 -1.94 -2.80 -6.66
N VAL A 49 -1.47 -3.25 -7.82
CA VAL A 49 -0.97 -4.63 -7.98
C VAL A 49 0.51 -4.54 -8.29
N CYS A 50 1.31 -5.08 -7.38
CA CYS A 50 2.76 -5.12 -7.50
C CYS A 50 3.22 -6.57 -7.64
N SER A 51 3.89 -6.89 -8.73
CA SER A 51 4.49 -8.20 -8.98
C SER A 51 5.52 -8.10 -10.09
N SER A 52 6.44 -9.07 -10.16
CA SER A 52 7.30 -9.23 -11.34
C SER A 52 6.69 -10.27 -12.28
N ASP A 53 7.10 -10.26 -13.54
CA ASP A 53 6.62 -11.23 -14.53
C ASP A 53 6.93 -12.68 -14.07
N GLN A 54 8.10 -12.92 -13.45
CA GLN A 54 8.46 -14.22 -12.88
C GLN A 54 7.49 -14.69 -11.78
N HIS A 55 7.05 -13.78 -10.91
CA HIS A 55 6.08 -14.13 -9.87
C HIS A 55 4.69 -14.42 -10.46
N LEU A 56 4.31 -13.76 -11.57
CA LEU A 56 3.07 -14.04 -12.28
C LEU A 56 3.10 -15.41 -12.96
N GLU A 57 4.21 -15.77 -13.60
CA GLU A 57 4.41 -17.11 -14.17
C GLU A 57 4.31 -18.18 -13.09
N LEU A 58 4.98 -18.00 -11.96
CA LEU A 58 4.88 -18.91 -10.81
C LEU A 58 3.44 -19.05 -10.33
N LEU A 59 2.70 -17.93 -10.20
CA LEU A 59 1.30 -17.94 -9.79
C LEU A 59 0.42 -18.70 -10.80
N PHE A 60 0.68 -18.55 -12.10
CA PHE A 60 -0.05 -19.20 -13.17
C PHE A 60 0.20 -20.72 -13.22
N GLU A 61 1.44 -21.14 -12.98
CA GLU A 61 1.83 -22.56 -12.97
C GLU A 61 1.48 -23.28 -11.66
N SER A 62 1.18 -22.53 -10.59
CA SER A 62 0.89 -23.09 -9.27
C SER A 62 -0.50 -23.72 -9.20
N GLU A 63 -0.57 -25.02 -8.92
CA GLU A 63 -1.83 -25.73 -8.65
C GLU A 63 -2.48 -25.30 -7.31
N THR A 64 -1.66 -24.87 -6.34
CA THR A 64 -2.12 -24.43 -5.02
C THR A 64 -1.48 -23.10 -4.67
N ILE A 65 -2.32 -22.12 -4.28
CA ILE A 65 -1.88 -20.79 -3.88
C ILE A 65 -2.22 -20.59 -2.41
N PHE A 66 -1.21 -20.29 -1.60
CA PHE A 66 -1.39 -19.89 -0.21
C PHE A 66 -1.47 -18.38 -0.14
N MET A 67 -2.62 -17.85 0.23
CA MET A 67 -2.83 -16.42 0.41
C MET A 67 -2.96 -16.13 1.90
N ASP A 68 -2.12 -15.25 2.45
CA ASP A 68 -2.38 -14.68 3.75
C ASP A 68 -3.38 -13.52 3.60
N GLY A 69 -4.44 -13.55 4.40
CA GLY A 69 -5.49 -12.53 4.39
C GLY A 69 -5.06 -11.26 5.13
N THR A 70 -3.82 -10.78 4.91
CA THR A 70 -3.21 -9.69 5.69
C THR A 70 -3.73 -8.30 5.30
N PHE A 71 -5.05 -8.20 5.08
CA PHE A 71 -5.78 -6.94 4.93
C PHE A 71 -6.71 -6.63 6.12
N ASP A 72 -6.69 -7.41 7.21
CA ASP A 72 -7.51 -7.12 8.41
C ASP A 72 -6.72 -6.99 9.74
N THR A 73 -5.43 -7.34 9.77
CA THR A 73 -4.59 -7.20 10.97
C THR A 73 -3.39 -6.29 10.75
N THR A 74 -3.71 -5.03 10.48
CA THR A 74 -2.78 -3.94 10.72
C THR A 74 -2.48 -3.86 12.23
N PRO A 75 -1.20 -3.89 12.68
CA PRO A 75 -0.88 -3.67 14.10
C PRO A 75 -1.54 -2.37 14.56
N ALA A 76 -2.06 -2.33 15.79
CA ALA A 76 -2.89 -1.22 16.27
C ALA A 76 -2.26 0.18 16.03
N ASN A 77 -0.93 0.25 15.98
CA ASN A 77 -0.15 1.47 15.73
C ASN A 77 -0.26 2.01 14.29
N PHE A 78 -0.71 1.20 13.33
CA PHE A 78 -0.87 1.55 11.93
C PHE A 78 -2.35 1.54 11.50
N LYS A 79 -3.27 1.18 12.41
CA LYS A 79 -4.71 1.25 12.15
C LYS A 79 -5.15 2.69 12.37
N GLN A 80 -5.33 3.41 11.27
CA GLN A 80 -5.98 4.71 11.31
C GLN A 80 -7.48 4.57 11.49
N VAL A 81 -8.03 5.31 12.46
CA VAL A 81 -9.47 5.51 12.65
C VAL A 81 -9.99 6.52 11.63
#